data_AF-A0A7W4YD04-F1
#
_entry.id   AF-A0A7W4YD04-F1
#
_cell.length_a   1.000
_cell.length_b   1.000
_cell.length_c   1.000
_cell.angle_alpha   90.00
_cell.angle_beta   90.00
_cell.angle_gamma   90.00
#
_symmetry.space_group_name_H-M   'P 1'
#
loop_
_entity.id
_entity.type
_entity.pdbx_description
1 polymer ?
#
loop_
_entity_poly.entity_id
_entity_poly.type
_entity_poly.pdbx_seq_one_letter_code
_entity_poly.pdbx_strand_id
1 'polypeptide(L)'
;MCLPVLAAIRVPRLGPGRPRTRPAAVLADKAYSSRAIRAELRRRGVVSVIPEPGDQQGHRKRRGSAGGRPATYDAATYKGRNVVERAFCLLSRYDKHAVNYRGAVVLAAILSWLRTQ
;
A
#
# COMPACT_ATOMS: atom_id res chain seq x y z
N MET A 1 8.55 6.07 8.70
CA MET A 1 8.47 5.76 7.26
C MET A 1 7.16 6.18 6.57
N CYS A 2 5.95 6.00 7.15
CA CYS A 2 4.69 6.34 6.45
C CYS A 2 4.36 7.86 6.38
N LEU A 3 4.76 8.64 7.40
CA LEU A 3 4.41 10.06 7.50
C LEU A 3 4.97 10.94 6.36
N PRO A 4 6.24 10.77 5.91
CA PRO A 4 6.77 11.51 4.76
C PRO A 4 6.00 11.20 3.46
N VAL A 5 5.58 9.95 3.26
CA VAL A 5 4.79 9.53 2.09
C VAL A 5 3.48 10.30 2.03
N LEU A 6 2.77 10.42 3.16
CA LEU A 6 1.52 11.18 3.21
C LEU A 6 1.70 12.67 2.83
N ALA A 7 2.88 13.26 3.00
CA ALA A 7 3.16 14.63 2.57
C ALA A 7 3.43 14.74 1.06
N ALA A 8 3.95 13.68 0.44
CA ALA A 8 4.23 13.61 -0.99
C ALA A 8 2.99 13.32 -1.84
N ILE A 9 1.93 12.74 -1.27
CA ILE A 9 0.70 12.40 -2.01
C ILE A 9 0.07 13.64 -2.66
N ARG A 10 -0.27 13.49 -3.93
CA ARG A 10 -1.05 14.47 -4.71
C ARG A 10 -2.24 13.73 -5.33
N VAL A 11 -3.45 14.20 -5.02
CA VAL A 11 -4.70 13.66 -5.56
C VAL A 11 -5.14 14.55 -6.71
N PRO A 12 -5.21 14.02 -7.95
CA PRO A 12 -5.65 14.78 -9.10
C PRO A 12 -7.10 15.23 -8.92
N ARG A 13 -7.43 16.38 -9.52
CA ARG A 13 -8.80 16.89 -9.59
C ARG A 13 -9.38 16.57 -10.96
N LEU A 14 -10.69 16.40 -11.04
CA LEU A 14 -11.44 16.25 -12.30
C LEU A 14 -11.62 17.59 -13.06
N GLY A 15 -10.83 18.61 -12.74
CA GLY A 15 -10.94 19.96 -13.32
C GLY A 15 -9.68 20.79 -13.08
N PRO A 16 -9.65 22.04 -13.57
CA PRO A 16 -8.47 22.91 -13.48
C PRO A 16 -8.09 23.23 -12.03
N GLY A 17 -6.79 23.44 -11.80
CA GLY A 17 -6.23 23.87 -10.51
C GLY A 17 -5.27 22.86 -9.85
N ARG A 18 -4.62 23.30 -8.77
CA ARG A 18 -3.53 22.55 -8.10
C ARG A 18 -4.02 21.23 -7.50
N PRO A 19 -3.33 20.09 -7.68
CA PRO A 19 -3.70 18.82 -7.04
C PRO A 19 -3.90 18.96 -5.53
N ARG A 20 -4.87 18.21 -4.99
CA ARG A 20 -5.11 18.19 -3.54
C ARG A 20 -3.97 17.45 -2.85
N THR A 21 -3.50 17.98 -1.72
CA THR A 21 -2.49 17.30 -0.89
C THR A 21 -3.12 16.40 0.18
N ARG A 22 -4.44 16.51 0.36
CA ARG A 22 -5.21 15.79 1.37
C ARG A 22 -6.26 14.86 0.71
N PRO A 23 -6.03 13.54 0.75
CA PRO A 23 -7.02 12.56 0.28
C PRO A 23 -8.24 12.53 1.21
N ALA A 24 -9.37 12.04 0.70
CA ALA A 24 -10.58 11.84 1.51
C ALA A 24 -10.43 10.65 2.45
N ALA A 25 -9.87 9.55 1.94
CA ALA A 25 -9.60 8.33 2.69
C ALA A 25 -8.23 7.75 2.32
N VAL A 26 -7.63 7.01 3.26
CA VAL A 26 -6.40 6.23 3.04
C VAL A 26 -6.71 4.77 3.34
N LEU A 27 -6.57 3.94 2.32
CA LEU A 27 -6.62 2.49 2.41
C LEU A 27 -5.16 2.01 2.52
N ALA A 28 -4.85 1.28 3.57
CA ALA A 28 -3.51 0.74 3.77
C ALA A 28 -3.55 -0.62 4.43
N ASP A 29 -2.42 -1.33 4.36
CA ASP A 29 -2.26 -2.62 5.01
C ASP A 29 -2.33 -2.52 6.54
N LYS A 30 -2.71 -3.63 7.17
CA LYS A 30 -2.76 -3.81 8.62
C LYS A 30 -1.44 -3.45 9.33
N ALA A 31 -0.30 -3.60 8.67
CA ALA A 31 1.00 -3.15 9.18
C ALA A 31 1.07 -1.63 9.48
N TYR A 32 0.20 -0.82 8.84
CA TYR A 32 0.10 0.63 9.04
C TYR A 32 -0.96 1.03 10.08
N SER A 33 -1.40 0.09 10.92
CA SER A 33 -2.45 0.29 11.93
C SER A 33 -2.01 1.08 13.17
N SER A 34 -0.74 1.49 13.25
CA SER A 34 -0.15 2.10 14.44
C SER A 34 -0.88 3.36 14.91
N ARG A 35 -0.86 3.59 16.24
CA ARG A 35 -1.52 4.75 16.86
C ARG A 35 -1.01 6.08 16.32
N ALA A 36 0.29 6.19 16.02
CA ALA A 36 0.90 7.39 15.46
C ALA A 36 0.38 7.71 14.05
N ILE A 37 0.26 6.70 13.18
CA ILE A 37 -0.28 6.87 11.83
C ILE A 37 -1.76 7.28 11.91
N ARG A 38 -2.55 6.61 12.75
CA ARG A 38 -3.97 6.97 12.95
C ARG A 38 -4.14 8.37 13.53
N ALA A 39 -3.28 8.78 14.47
CA ALA A 39 -3.29 10.13 15.04
C ALA A 39 -3.00 11.18 13.96
N GLU A 40 -2.03 10.94 13.09
CA GLU A 40 -1.72 11.84 11.98
C GLU A 40 -2.87 11.95 10.97
N LEU A 41 -3.47 10.81 10.57
CA LEU A 41 -4.61 10.82 9.65
C LEU A 41 -5.79 11.60 10.24
N ARG A 42 -6.04 11.44 11.55
CA ARG A 42 -7.07 12.22 12.27
C ARG A 42 -6.73 13.71 12.30
N ARG A 43 -5.48 14.08 12.62
CA ARG A 43 -5.02 15.48 12.61
C ARG A 43 -5.22 16.14 11.24
N ARG A 44 -5.04 15.37 10.16
CA ARG A 44 -5.28 15.84 8.78
C ARG A 44 -6.75 15.75 8.35
N GLY A 45 -7.65 15.19 9.15
CA GLY A 45 -9.05 14.98 8.77
C GLY A 45 -9.22 14.02 7.59
N VAL A 46 -8.37 12.98 7.52
CA VAL A 46 -8.39 11.93 6.51
C VAL A 46 -9.00 10.66 7.12
N VAL A 47 -9.94 10.04 6.41
CA VAL A 47 -10.57 8.79 6.86
C VAL A 47 -9.56 7.64 6.78
N SER A 48 -9.29 6.97 7.89
CA SER A 48 -8.39 5.80 7.92
C SER A 48 -9.18 4.52 7.65
N VAL A 49 -8.99 3.88 6.50
CA VAL A 49 -9.56 2.56 6.16
C VAL A 49 -8.45 1.52 6.28
N ILE A 50 -7.97 1.36 7.52
CA ILE A 50 -6.86 0.46 7.85
C ILE A 50 -7.39 -0.58 8.84
N PRO A 51 -7.33 -1.88 8.52
CA PRO A 51 -7.77 -2.92 9.44
C PRO A 51 -6.89 -2.95 10.69
N GLU A 52 -7.51 -3.21 11.84
CA GLU A 52 -6.79 -3.39 13.11
C GLU A 52 -6.28 -4.84 13.21
N PRO A 53 -5.05 -5.06 13.69
CA PRO A 53 -4.57 -6.40 14.01
C PRO A 53 -5.46 -7.17 14.98
N GLY A 54 -5.56 -8.49 14.82
CA GLY A 54 -6.54 -9.29 15.57
C GLY A 54 -6.18 -9.38 17.06
N ASP A 55 -4.89 -9.49 17.34
CA ASP A 55 -4.24 -9.30 18.63
C ASP A 55 -4.58 -7.93 19.24
N GLN A 56 -4.41 -6.83 18.48
CA GLN A 56 -4.73 -5.48 18.94
C GLN A 56 -6.22 -5.30 19.25
N GLN A 57 -7.10 -5.89 18.43
CA GLN A 57 -8.53 -5.89 18.70
C GLN A 57 -8.86 -6.60 20.02
N GLY A 58 -8.23 -7.75 20.29
CA GLY A 58 -8.40 -8.49 21.54
C GLY A 58 -7.91 -7.71 22.75
N HIS A 59 -6.71 -7.12 22.67
CA HIS A 59 -6.16 -6.28 23.72
C HIS A 59 -7.02 -5.04 23.99
N ARG A 60 -7.54 -4.39 22.95
CA ARG A 60 -8.45 -3.24 23.10
C ARG A 60 -9.76 -3.65 23.78
N LYS A 61 -10.38 -4.76 23.34
CA LYS A 61 -11.60 -5.30 23.95
C LYS A 61 -11.39 -5.57 25.45
N ARG A 62 -10.25 -6.17 25.82
CA ARG A 62 -9.88 -6.43 27.22
C ARG A 62 -9.72 -5.15 28.05
N ARG A 63 -9.27 -4.05 27.44
CA ARG A 63 -9.12 -2.74 28.10
C ARG A 63 -10.42 -1.94 28.18
N GLY A 64 -11.51 -2.36 27.54
CA GLY A 64 -12.79 -1.66 27.55
C GLY A 64 -12.68 -0.18 27.14
N SER A 65 -13.27 0.71 27.92
CA SER A 65 -13.25 2.17 27.68
C SER A 65 -11.84 2.78 27.72
N ALA A 66 -10.90 2.19 28.49
CA ALA A 66 -9.50 2.61 28.52
C ALA A 66 -8.73 2.22 27.24
N GLY A 67 -9.31 1.39 26.38
CA GLY A 67 -8.76 1.01 25.08
C GLY A 67 -8.76 2.14 24.03
N GLY A 68 -9.41 3.26 24.32
CA GLY A 68 -9.46 4.43 23.44
C GLY A 68 -10.38 4.27 22.23
N ARG A 69 -10.33 5.25 21.32
CA ARG A 69 -11.25 5.35 20.17
C ARG A 69 -11.07 4.18 19.20
N PRO A 70 -12.14 3.40 18.90
CA PRO A 70 -12.10 2.31 17.94
C PRO A 70 -11.61 2.74 16.55
N ALA A 71 -10.95 1.83 15.86
CA ALA A 71 -10.64 1.96 14.44
C ALA A 71 -11.94 1.96 13.63
N THR A 72 -12.18 3.01 12.84
CA THR A 72 -13.19 2.96 11.78
C THR A 72 -12.65 2.05 10.68
N TYR A 73 -13.22 0.85 10.56
CA TYR A 73 -12.91 -0.08 9.48
C TYR A 73 -14.15 -0.26 8.63
N ASP A 74 -14.07 0.19 7.38
CA ASP A 74 -15.09 -0.07 6.38
C ASP A 74 -14.60 -1.17 5.43
N ALA A 75 -15.16 -2.37 5.59
CA ALA A 75 -14.82 -3.52 4.77
C ALA A 75 -15.18 -3.34 3.30
N ALA A 76 -16.23 -2.56 2.99
CA ALA A 76 -16.66 -2.32 1.61
C ALA A 76 -15.61 -1.44 0.90
N THR A 77 -15.23 -0.32 1.51
CA THR A 77 -14.16 0.53 0.96
C THR A 77 -12.83 -0.21 0.92
N TYR A 78 -12.51 -1.04 1.91
CA TYR A 78 -11.25 -1.80 1.95
C TYR A 78 -11.07 -2.74 0.75
N LYS A 79 -12.14 -3.31 0.18
CA LYS A 79 -12.06 -4.13 -1.06
C LYS A 79 -11.45 -3.37 -2.25
N GLY A 80 -11.54 -2.04 -2.27
CA GLY A 80 -10.94 -1.18 -3.29
C GLY A 80 -9.40 -1.30 -3.37
N ARG A 81 -8.75 -1.86 -2.34
CA ARG A 81 -7.31 -2.15 -2.34
C ARG A 81 -6.88 -3.11 -3.46
N ASN A 82 -7.75 -4.03 -3.90
CA ASN A 82 -7.42 -5.00 -4.96
C ASN A 82 -6.95 -4.32 -6.26
N VAL A 83 -7.50 -3.13 -6.58
CA VAL A 83 -7.07 -2.37 -7.76
C VAL A 83 -5.60 -1.96 -7.65
N VAL A 84 -5.21 -1.46 -6.48
CA VAL A 84 -3.84 -1.04 -6.19
C VAL A 84 -2.90 -2.25 -6.18
N GLU A 85 -3.30 -3.36 -5.57
CA GLU A 85 -2.50 -4.58 -5.52
C GLU A 85 -2.25 -5.19 -6.89
N ARG A 86 -3.27 -5.22 -7.75
CA ARG A 86 -3.11 -5.71 -9.13
C ARG A 86 -2.14 -4.84 -9.92
N ALA A 87 -2.16 -3.52 -9.71
CA ALA A 87 -1.19 -2.61 -10.34
C ALA A 87 0.25 -2.90 -9.88
N PHE A 88 0.49 -3.08 -8.57
CA PHE A 88 1.83 -3.44 -8.07
C PHE A 88 2.28 -4.84 -8.51
N CYS A 89 1.36 -5.81 -8.57
CA CYS A 89 1.65 -7.14 -9.08
C CYS A 89 2.06 -7.09 -10.57
N LEU A 90 1.41 -6.24 -11.37
CA LEU A 90 1.79 -6.01 -12.76
C LEU A 90 3.19 -5.38 -12.87
N LEU A 91 3.47 -4.32 -12.12
CA LEU A 91 4.77 -3.63 -12.14
C LEU A 91 5.93 -4.56 -11.76
N SER A 92 5.79 -5.31 -10.66
CA SER A 92 6.82 -6.25 -10.20
C SER A 92 6.94 -7.50 -11.08
N ARG A 93 5.89 -7.86 -11.81
CA ARG A 93 5.94 -8.94 -12.81
C ARG A 93 6.82 -8.56 -13.99
N TYR A 94 6.71 -7.33 -14.49
CA TYR A 94 7.55 -6.85 -15.60
C TYR A 94 9.03 -6.77 -15.23
N ASP A 95 9.35 -6.30 -14.03
CA ASP A 95 10.73 -6.25 -13.55
C ASP A 95 11.40 -7.64 -13.57
N LYS A 96 10.69 -8.65 -13.06
CA LYS A 96 11.13 -10.06 -13.12
C LYS A 96 11.24 -10.58 -14.56
N HIS A 97 10.35 -10.17 -15.46
CA HIS A 97 10.43 -10.56 -16.86
C HIS A 97 11.67 -10.01 -17.56
N ALA A 98 12.10 -8.79 -17.25
CA ALA A 98 13.33 -8.22 -17.81
C ALA A 98 14.57 -9.03 -17.40
N VAL A 99 14.66 -9.42 -16.12
CA VAL A 99 15.75 -10.27 -15.62
C VAL A 99 15.73 -11.65 -16.28
N ASN A 100 14.56 -12.28 -16.38
CA ASN A 100 14.41 -13.60 -17.00
C ASN A 100 14.76 -13.57 -18.49
N TYR A 101 14.31 -12.54 -19.22
CA TYR A 101 14.61 -12.38 -20.63
C TYR A 101 16.12 -12.21 -20.88
N ARG A 102 16.77 -11.35 -20.08
CA ARG A 102 18.23 -11.18 -20.14
C ARG A 102 18.96 -12.50 -19.85
N GLY A 103 18.52 -13.25 -18.83
CA GLY A 103 19.08 -14.56 -18.51
C GLY A 103 18.95 -15.55 -19.67
N ALA A 104 17.79 -15.58 -20.33
CA ALA A 104 17.55 -16.44 -21.50
C ALA A 104 18.46 -16.08 -22.69
N VAL A 105 18.66 -14.78 -22.97
CA VAL A 105 19.57 -14.32 -24.05
C VAL A 105 21.01 -14.73 -23.76
N VAL A 106 21.48 -14.54 -22.52
CA VAL A 106 22.85 -14.94 -22.12
C VAL A 106 23.03 -16.46 -22.22
N LEU A 107 22.05 -17.23 -21.74
CA LEU A 107 22.08 -18.69 -21.85
C LEU A 107 22.09 -19.14 -23.31
N ALA A 108 21.26 -18.54 -24.17
CA ALA A 108 21.24 -18.84 -25.59
C ALA A 108 22.59 -18.54 -26.25
N ALA A 109 23.22 -17.41 -25.92
CA ALA A 109 24.55 -17.06 -26.42
C ALA A 109 25.62 -18.08 -25.99
N ILE A 110 25.60 -18.53 -24.73
CA ILE A 110 26.51 -19.58 -24.23
C ILE A 110 26.29 -20.90 -24.98
N LEU A 111 25.03 -21.33 -25.13
CA LEU A 111 24.71 -22.57 -25.84
C LEU A 111 25.09 -22.51 -27.32
N SER A 112 24.89 -21.37 -27.97
CA SER A 112 25.34 -21.14 -29.35
C SER A 112 26.86 -21.20 -29.46
N TRP A 113 27.59 -20.56 -28.54
CA TRP A 113 29.05 -20.62 -28.50
C TRP A 113 29.56 -22.05 -28.33
N LEU A 114 28.98 -22.81 -27.40
CA LEU A 114 29.35 -24.21 -27.14
C LEU A 114 29.01 -25.16 -28.29
N ARG A 115 27.99 -24.86 -29.10
CA ARG A 115 27.65 -25.66 -30.31
C ARG A 115 28.50 -25.32 -31.54
N THR A 116 29.21 -24.20 -31.52
CA THR A 116 30.04 -23.74 -32.66
C THR A 116 31.49 -24.21 -32.52
N GLN A 117 31.81 -24.96 -31.45
CA GLN A 117 33.04 -25.75 -31.27
C GLN A 117 32.76 -27.19 -31.71
#